data_AF-A0A957FFN0-F1
#
_entry.id   AF-A0A957FFN0-F1
#
_cell.length_a   1.000
_cell.length_b   1.000
_cell.length_c   1.000
_cell.angle_alpha   90.00
_cell.angle_beta   90.00
_cell.angle_gamma   90.00
#
_symmetry.space_group_name_H-M   'P 1'
#
loop_
_entity.id
_entity.type
_entity.pdbx_description
1 polymer ?
#
loop_
_entity_poly.entity_id
_entity_poly.type
_entity_poly.pdbx_seq_one_letter_code
_entity_poly.pdbx_strand_id
1 'polypeptide(L)'
;DKEGRIYLRGDLLVTDVNEYLELDLPTEADTLSGLVFSKLGRPPAAGDKITVGGTLIQVEAMEDLSVSELSLQLPPSGEVPSYSEWEVADHE
;
A
#
# COMPACT_ATOMS: atom_id res chain seq x y z
N ASP A 1 -14.87 2.73 -2.32
CA ASP A 1 -16.04 2.65 -3.24
C ASP A 1 -16.89 1.42 -2.87
N LYS A 2 -17.78 0.94 -3.75
CA LYS A 2 -18.57 -0.29 -3.52
C LYS A 2 -17.71 -1.57 -3.42
N GLU A 3 -16.46 -1.51 -3.88
CA GLU A 3 -15.48 -2.59 -3.87
C GLU A 3 -14.51 -2.46 -2.68
N GLY A 4 -14.76 -1.53 -1.75
CA GLY A 4 -13.94 -1.33 -0.56
C GLY A 4 -12.65 -0.56 -0.81
N ARG A 5 -12.48 0.09 -1.97
CA ARG A 5 -11.28 0.86 -2.27
C ARG A 5 -11.24 2.22 -1.58
N ILE A 6 -10.06 2.60 -1.10
CA ILE A 6 -9.76 3.90 -0.48
C ILE A 6 -9.08 4.77 -1.52
N TYR A 7 -9.60 5.97 -1.78
CA TYR A 7 -9.06 6.89 -2.78
C TYR A 7 -8.18 7.94 -2.11
N LEU A 8 -6.99 8.15 -2.64
CA LEU A 8 -5.95 8.99 -2.04
C LEU A 8 -5.29 9.87 -3.10
N ARG A 9 -4.79 11.04 -2.66
CA ARG A 9 -3.95 11.90 -3.50
C ARG A 9 -2.57 11.26 -3.65
N GLY A 10 -1.99 11.33 -4.85
CA GLY A 10 -0.68 10.76 -5.10
C GLY A 10 0.49 11.51 -4.46
N ASP A 11 0.29 12.74 -3.99
CA ASP A 11 1.32 13.53 -3.29
C ASP A 11 1.38 13.26 -1.77
N LEU A 12 0.52 12.39 -1.23
CA LEU A 12 0.60 11.96 0.16
C LEU A 12 1.91 11.21 0.41
N LEU A 13 2.48 11.44 1.59
CA LEU A 13 3.69 10.74 2.03
C LEU A 13 3.39 9.27 2.31
N VAL A 14 4.29 8.39 1.87
CA VAL A 14 4.16 6.94 2.12
C VAL A 14 4.15 6.67 3.64
N THR A 15 4.96 7.41 4.41
CA THR A 15 5.03 7.29 5.87
C THR A 15 3.70 7.60 6.54
N ASP A 16 3.04 8.68 6.12
CA ASP A 16 1.75 9.08 6.69
C ASP A 16 0.70 8.03 6.34
N VAL A 17 0.68 7.55 5.10
CA VAL A 17 -0.28 6.51 4.67
C VAL A 17 -0.08 5.21 5.43
N ASN A 18 1.17 4.81 5.66
CA ASN A 18 1.50 3.66 6.50
C ASN A 18 0.99 3.84 7.93
N GLU A 19 1.20 5.00 8.54
CA GLU A 19 0.73 5.30 9.89
C GLU A 19 -0.80 5.28 9.98
N TYR A 20 -1.50 5.97 9.08
CA TYR A 20 -2.96 6.10 9.13
C TYR A 20 -3.73 4.84 8.74
N LEU A 21 -3.16 4.01 7.86
CA LEU A 21 -3.82 2.80 7.35
C LEU A 21 -3.23 1.51 7.92
N GLU A 22 -2.28 1.61 8.87
CA GLU A 22 -1.56 0.47 9.46
C GLU A 22 -0.93 -0.43 8.39
N LEU A 23 -0.26 0.20 7.42
CA LEU A 23 0.42 -0.48 6.32
C LEU A 23 1.94 -0.45 6.48
N ASP A 24 2.62 -1.35 5.76
CA ASP A 24 4.07 -1.40 5.65
C ASP A 24 4.50 -1.26 4.18
N LEU A 25 4.08 -0.17 3.54
CA LEU A 25 4.51 0.15 2.18
C LEU A 25 5.99 0.59 2.20
N PRO A 26 6.80 0.22 1.18
CA PRO A 26 8.19 0.61 1.05
C PRO A 26 8.37 2.13 0.97
N THR A 27 9.27 2.66 1.80
CA THR A 27 9.50 4.10 1.98
C THR A 27 10.71 4.62 1.21
N GLU A 28 11.23 3.90 0.21
CA GLU A 28 12.34 4.41 -0.62
C GLU A 28 11.92 5.60 -1.50
N ALA A 29 10.62 5.78 -1.70
CA ALA A 29 10.02 6.98 -2.28
C ALA A 29 9.22 7.72 -1.21
N ASP A 30 9.30 9.06 -1.23
CA ASP A 30 8.63 9.88 -0.23
C ASP A 30 7.11 9.87 -0.40
N THR A 31 6.61 9.88 -1.64
CA THR A 31 5.17 10.00 -1.97
C THR A 31 4.61 8.73 -2.60
N LEU A 32 3.29 8.55 -2.52
CA LEU A 32 2.62 7.43 -3.20
C LEU A 32 2.82 7.46 -4.72
N SER A 33 2.81 8.64 -5.35
CA SER A 33 3.14 8.80 -6.77
C SER A 33 4.57 8.31 -7.02
N GLY A 34 5.55 8.74 -6.22
CA GLY A 34 6.93 8.28 -6.33
C GLY A 34 7.07 6.77 -6.18
N LEU A 35 6.34 6.16 -5.24
CA LEU A 35 6.29 4.72 -5.05
C LEU A 35 5.77 4.01 -6.30
N VAL A 36 4.68 4.50 -6.91
CA VAL A 36 4.13 3.92 -8.15
C VAL A 36 5.13 3.99 -9.29
N PHE A 37 5.75 5.16 -9.50
CA PHE A 37 6.81 5.33 -10.51
C PHE A 37 7.98 4.36 -10.29
N SER A 38 8.44 4.25 -9.04
CA SER A 38 9.54 3.35 -8.65
C SER A 38 9.21 1.88 -8.93
N LYS A 39 8.00 1.41 -8.56
CA LYS A 39 7.59 0.01 -8.76
C LYS A 39 7.30 -0.33 -10.21
N LEU A 40 6.78 0.58 -11.02
CA LEU A 40 6.53 0.34 -12.45
C LEU A 40 7.80 0.40 -13.31
N GLY A 41 8.80 1.21 -12.92
CA GLY A 41 10.02 1.42 -13.70
C GLY A 41 9.80 2.17 -15.02
N ARG A 42 8.61 2.77 -15.21
CA ARG A 42 8.20 3.58 -16.36
C ARG A 42 7.19 4.64 -15.91
N PRO A 43 6.94 5.69 -16.72
CA PRO A 43 5.81 6.58 -16.48
C PRO A 43 4.49 5.80 -16.34
N PRO A 44 3.69 6.05 -15.29
CA PRO A 44 2.38 5.44 -15.08
C PRO A 44 1.32 5.99 -16.05
N ALA A 45 0.26 5.23 -16.22
CA ALA A 45 -0.97 5.62 -16.89
C ALA A 45 -2.19 5.22 -16.05
N ALA A 46 -3.32 5.91 -16.24
CA ALA A 46 -4.57 5.56 -15.58
C ALA A 46 -4.95 4.09 -15.88
N GLY A 47 -5.35 3.36 -14.83
CA GLY A 47 -5.63 1.94 -14.87
C GLY A 47 -4.41 1.04 -14.60
N ASP A 48 -3.19 1.57 -14.54
CA ASP A 48 -2.03 0.81 -14.10
C ASP A 48 -2.23 0.31 -12.65
N LYS A 49 -1.71 -0.88 -12.38
CA LYS A 49 -1.83 -1.55 -11.08
C LYS A 49 -0.49 -2.09 -10.61
N ILE A 50 -0.22 -1.94 -9.33
CA ILE A 50 0.90 -2.58 -8.63
C ILE A 50 0.40 -3.21 -7.33
N THR A 51 1.06 -4.27 -6.88
CA THR A 51 0.77 -4.90 -5.58
C THR A 51 2.01 -4.80 -4.70
N VAL A 52 1.84 -4.28 -3.49
CA VAL A 52 2.93 -4.05 -2.55
C VAL A 52 2.45 -4.38 -1.14
N GLY A 53 3.14 -5.28 -0.43
CA GLY A 53 2.74 -5.68 0.93
C GLY A 53 1.30 -6.19 1.02
N GLY A 54 0.81 -6.90 0.01
CA GLY A 54 -0.58 -7.38 -0.05
C GLY A 54 -1.63 -6.28 -0.38
N THR A 55 -1.23 -5.03 -0.47
CA THR A 55 -2.09 -3.91 -0.89
C THR A 55 -2.05 -3.76 -2.40
N LEU A 56 -3.22 -3.74 -3.06
CA LEU A 56 -3.32 -3.39 -4.47
C LEU A 56 -3.46 -1.87 -4.60
N ILE A 57 -2.57 -1.26 -5.36
CA ILE A 57 -2.56 0.16 -5.68
C ILE A 57 -2.92 0.30 -7.17
N GLN A 58 -3.96 1.06 -7.47
CA GLN A 58 -4.38 1.37 -8.84
C GLN A 58 -4.25 2.87 -9.10
N VAL A 59 -3.65 3.24 -10.24
CA VAL A 59 -3.65 4.63 -10.72
C VAL A 59 -5.04 4.96 -11.24
N GLU A 60 -5.70 5.94 -10.66
CA GLU A 60 -7.04 6.37 -11.07
C GLU A 60 -6.96 7.58 -12.00
N ALA A 61 -6.05 8.52 -11.71
CA ALA A 61 -5.83 9.69 -12.54
C ALA A 61 -4.36 10.13 -12.56
N MET A 62 -3.98 10.69 -13.71
CA MET A 62 -2.71 11.40 -13.90
C MET A 62 -3.00 12.89 -14.00
N GLU A 63 -2.11 13.73 -13.48
CA GLU A 63 -2.07 15.16 -13.73
C GLU A 63 -0.65 15.54 -14.13
N ASP A 64 -0.48 16.10 -15.32
CA ASP A 64 0.82 16.36 -15.95
C ASP A 64 1.76 15.13 -15.93
N LEU A 65 2.77 15.15 -15.04
CA LEU A 65 3.80 14.12 -14.90
C LEU A 65 3.72 13.38 -13.56
N SER A 66 2.62 13.49 -12.82
CA SER A 66 2.41 12.83 -11.54
C SER A 66 1.09 12.04 -11.52
N VAL A 67 1.03 11.05 -10.62
CA VAL A 67 -0.23 10.43 -10.26
C VAL A 67 -0.95 11.41 -9.35
N SER A 68 -2.12 11.91 -9.78
CA SER A 68 -2.92 12.82 -8.96
C SER A 68 -3.83 12.06 -8.00
N GLU A 69 -4.39 10.94 -8.47
CA GLU A 69 -5.27 10.08 -7.68
C GLU A 69 -4.94 8.61 -7.89
N LEU A 70 -4.99 7.87 -6.79
CA LEU A 70 -4.87 6.42 -6.76
C LEU A 70 -5.93 5.83 -5.84
N SER A 71 -6.20 4.54 -6.00
CA SER A 71 -7.00 3.77 -5.08
C SER A 71 -6.21 2.62 -4.47
N LEU A 72 -6.47 2.36 -3.18
CA LEU A 72 -5.93 1.25 -2.42
C LEU A 72 -7.02 0.22 -2.15
N GLN A 73 -6.73 -1.04 -2.42
CA GLN A 73 -7.44 -2.17 -1.85
C GLN A 73 -6.52 -2.82 -0.82
N LEU A 74 -6.88 -2.66 0.46
CA LEU A 74 -6.11 -3.19 1.58
C LEU A 74 -6.12 -4.74 1.55
N PRO A 75 -5.07 -5.38 2.06
CA PRO A 75 -5.11 -6.82 2.27
C PRO A 75 -6.32 -7.18 3.16
N PRO A 76 -6.92 -8.37 2.97
CA PRO A 76 -7.94 -8.84 3.90
C PRO A 76 -7.36 -8.82 5.32
N SER A 77 -8.03 -8.14 6.25
CA SER A 77 -7.64 -8.06 7.66
C SER A 77 -7.59 -9.48 8.24
N GLY A 78 -6.41 -10.10 8.24
CA GLY A 78 -6.34 -11.55 8.40
C GLY A 78 -4.95 -12.14 8.45
N GLU A 79 -3.98 -11.46 9.06
CA GLU A 79 -2.84 -12.12 9.71
C GLU A 79 -2.69 -11.51 11.10
N VAL A 80 -3.52 -11.99 12.03
CA VAL A 80 -3.01 -12.17 13.39
C VAL A 80 -1.86 -13.15 13.20
N PRO A 81 -0.59 -12.82 13.50
CA PRO A 81 0.42 -13.86 13.62
C PRO A 81 -0.18 -14.85 14.61
N SER A 82 -0.47 -16.06 14.14
CA SER A 82 -0.73 -17.19 15.02
C SER A 82 0.41 -17.15 16.02
N TYR A 83 0.12 -16.74 17.25
CA TYR A 83 0.99 -16.99 18.38
C TYR A 83 1.01 -18.51 18.50
N SER A 84 1.87 -19.14 17.70
CA SER A 84 2.25 -20.53 17.87
C SER A 84 2.85 -20.57 19.26
N GLU A 85 2.03 -21.12 20.16
CA GLU A 85 2.37 -21.75 21.42
C GLU A 85 3.66 -21.24 22.06
N TRP A 86 3.48 -20.45 23.13
CA TRP A 86 4.41 -20.55 24.24
C TRP A 86 4.63 -22.04 24.53
N GLU A 87 5.76 -22.60 24.09
CA GLU A 87 6.27 -23.84 24.62
C GLU A 87 6.47 -23.60 26.12
N VAL A 88 5.45 -23.97 26.89
CA VAL A 88 5.60 -24.23 28.31
C VAL A 88 6.54 -25.43 28.38
N ALA A 89 7.84 -25.17 28.44
CA ALA A 89 8.77 -26.14 28.95
C ALA A 89 8.44 -26.29 30.44
N ASP A 90 7.53 -27.21 30.74
CA ASP A 90 7.50 -27.87 32.04
C ASP A 90 8.92 -28.36 32.30
N HIS A 91 9.59 -27.74 33.27
CA HIS A 91 10.82 -28.27 33.81
C HIS A 91 10.50 -28.76 35.22
N GLU A 92 10.43 -30.09 35.35
CA GLU A 92 10.55 -30.80 36.64
C GLU A 92 11.87 -30.45 37.34
#